data_AF-A0A956ZBH2-F1
#
_entry.id   AF-A0A956ZBH2-F1
#
_cell.length_a   1.000
_cell.length_b   1.000
_cell.length_c   1.000
_cell.angle_alpha   90.00
_cell.angle_beta   90.00
_cell.angle_gamma   90.00
#
_symmetry.space_group_name_H-M   'P 1'
#
loop_
_entity.id
_entity.type
_entity.pdbx_description
1 polymer ?
#
loop_
_entity_poly.entity_id
_entity_poly.type
_entity_poly.pdbx_seq_one_letter_code
_entity_poly.pdbx_strand_id
1 'polypeptide(L)'
;MELVLSWISIASLMLIVLSLVDPAIALPWSKVKTRKKGVSIYGCTFLASLALSIVIYPATNLESRITWLLMLAIIPLIIGIISPGLVLPWSRNPTKLSVLMFYLPPVIFLAAGLHYATKSQPIDPRYDLPAAEVQSADPVRALRYAVANELRGENNIGLPRIRSIQVTPTDGVGYDVKVEYNINNSGLKSFFGVLSKMDMTKIYRAIYTSGRDVASASITAYYPVDDPMGKSPPVPVLTTTLDKKAADNIDWSLDRPELELETEILPELWTETYIHPDYK
;
A
#
# COMPACT_ATOMS: atom_id res chain seq x y z
N MET A 1 0.34 -23.56 7.36
CA MET A 1 -1.05 -23.09 7.13
C MET A 1 -1.14 -22.18 5.90
N GLU A 2 -0.19 -21.23 5.72
CA GLU A 2 -0.02 -20.37 4.53
C GLU A 2 -0.11 -21.08 3.19
N LEU A 3 0.77 -22.06 2.99
CA LEU A 3 0.80 -22.86 1.78
C LEU A 3 -0.56 -23.50 1.50
N VAL A 4 -1.24 -23.99 2.54
CA VAL A 4 -2.51 -24.72 2.44
C VAL A 4 -3.65 -23.79 2.01
N LEU A 5 -3.80 -22.61 2.61
CA LEU A 5 -4.83 -21.65 2.20
C LEU A 5 -4.58 -21.08 0.80
N SER A 6 -3.32 -20.85 0.42
CA SER A 6 -2.97 -20.45 -0.95
C SER A 6 -3.34 -21.54 -1.96
N TRP A 7 -3.04 -22.81 -1.67
CA TRP A 7 -3.46 -23.94 -2.51
C TRP A 7 -4.98 -24.06 -2.59
N ILE A 8 -5.71 -23.86 -1.49
CA ILE A 8 -7.17 -23.87 -1.48
C ILE A 8 -7.74 -22.75 -2.35
N SER A 9 -7.19 -21.54 -2.27
CA SER A 9 -7.61 -20.41 -3.10
C SER A 9 -7.34 -20.66 -4.58
N ILE A 10 -6.14 -21.14 -4.94
CA ILE A 10 -5.79 -21.49 -6.32
C ILE A 10 -6.68 -22.62 -6.85
N ALA A 11 -6.85 -23.69 -6.08
CA ALA A 11 -7.71 -24.81 -6.45
C ALA A 11 -9.17 -24.36 -6.62
N SER A 12 -9.67 -23.50 -5.75
CA SER A 12 -11.02 -22.93 -5.86
C SER A 12 -11.15 -22.07 -7.13
N LEU A 13 -10.15 -21.25 -7.46
CA LEU A 13 -10.12 -20.47 -8.69
C LEU A 13 -10.13 -21.37 -9.93
N MET A 14 -9.31 -22.43 -9.96
CA MET A 14 -9.29 -23.41 -11.04
C MET A 14 -10.64 -24.12 -11.18
N LEU A 15 -11.28 -24.46 -10.06
CA LEU A 15 -12.59 -25.12 -10.06
C LEU A 15 -13.73 -24.17 -10.45
N ILE A 16 -13.61 -22.86 -10.23
CA ILE A 16 -14.52 -21.85 -10.80
C ILE A 16 -14.40 -21.85 -12.32
N VAL A 17 -13.18 -21.79 -12.87
CA VAL A 17 -12.95 -21.82 -14.32
C VAL A 17 -13.47 -23.13 -14.93
N LEU A 18 -13.16 -24.27 -14.33
CA LEU A 18 -13.67 -25.57 -14.76
C LEU A 18 -15.20 -25.63 -14.68
N SER A 19 -15.82 -25.02 -13.66
CA SER A 19 -17.29 -24.95 -13.54
C SER A 19 -17.96 -24.13 -14.65
N LEU A 20 -17.24 -23.16 -15.22
CA LEU A 20 -17.72 -22.36 -16.35
C LEU A 20 -17.60 -23.12 -17.68
N VAL A 21 -16.53 -23.89 -17.86
CA VAL A 21 -16.28 -24.71 -19.05
C VAL A 21 -17.17 -25.95 -19.05
N ASP A 22 -16.98 -26.83 -18.07
CA ASP A 22 -17.74 -28.06 -17.88
C ASP A 22 -18.02 -28.34 -16.39
N PRO A 23 -19.25 -28.06 -15.92
CA PRO A 23 -19.62 -28.31 -14.52
C PRO A 23 -19.60 -29.79 -14.14
N ALA A 24 -19.55 -30.73 -15.11
CA ALA A 24 -19.43 -32.15 -14.80
C ALA A 24 -18.03 -32.54 -14.31
N ILE A 25 -16.99 -31.84 -14.79
CA ILE A 25 -15.61 -32.01 -14.34
C ILE A 25 -15.42 -31.37 -12.97
N ALA A 26 -15.97 -30.17 -12.78
CA ALA A 26 -15.82 -29.43 -11.53
C ALA A 26 -16.70 -29.96 -10.39
N LEU A 27 -17.85 -30.58 -10.68
CA LEU A 27 -18.77 -31.12 -9.67
C LEU A 27 -19.02 -32.62 -9.88
N PRO A 28 -17.98 -33.48 -9.82
CA PRO A 28 -18.15 -34.91 -10.08
C PRO A 28 -19.08 -35.56 -9.03
N TRP A 29 -19.08 -35.00 -7.83
CA TRP A 29 -19.84 -35.45 -6.65
C TRP A 29 -21.26 -34.89 -6.56
N SER A 30 -21.62 -33.86 -7.35
CA SER A 30 -22.95 -33.25 -7.27
C SER A 30 -23.94 -33.96 -8.19
N LYS A 31 -25.12 -34.29 -7.66
CA LYS A 31 -26.25 -34.78 -8.46
C LYS A 31 -26.79 -33.73 -9.45
N VAL A 32 -26.56 -32.45 -9.18
CA VAL A 32 -26.96 -31.32 -10.03
C VAL A 32 -25.71 -30.63 -10.56
N LYS A 33 -25.42 -30.83 -11.85
CA LYS A 33 -24.19 -30.37 -12.51
C LYS A 33 -24.48 -29.13 -13.34
N THR A 34 -24.67 -28.00 -12.67
CA THR A 34 -24.95 -26.72 -13.33
C THR A 34 -23.80 -25.74 -13.09
N ARG A 35 -23.51 -24.93 -14.12
CA ARG A 35 -22.50 -23.86 -14.03
C ARG A 35 -22.74 -22.95 -12.83
N LYS A 36 -24.00 -22.57 -12.58
CA LYS A 36 -24.42 -21.74 -11.45
C LYS A 36 -24.03 -22.34 -10.10
N LYS A 37 -24.24 -23.65 -9.92
CA LYS A 37 -23.92 -24.33 -8.66
C LYS A 37 -22.41 -24.42 -8.45
N GLY A 38 -21.64 -24.71 -9.50
CA GLY A 38 -20.18 -24.81 -9.42
C GLY A 38 -19.54 -23.47 -9.08
N VAL A 39 -19.93 -22.41 -9.80
CA VAL A 39 -19.46 -21.04 -9.53
C VAL A 39 -19.85 -20.59 -8.12
N SER A 40 -21.08 -20.88 -7.66
CA SER A 40 -21.51 -20.51 -6.31
C SER A 40 -20.70 -21.20 -5.22
N ILE A 41 -20.51 -22.52 -5.31
CA ILE A 41 -19.80 -23.29 -4.28
C ILE A 41 -18.33 -22.87 -4.23
N TYR A 42 -17.64 -22.91 -5.36
CA TYR A 42 -16.22 -22.59 -5.41
C TYR A 42 -15.94 -21.10 -5.24
N GLY A 43 -16.88 -20.23 -5.63
CA GLY A 43 -16.85 -18.80 -5.32
C GLY A 43 -16.96 -18.55 -3.81
N CYS A 44 -17.88 -19.21 -3.11
CA CYS A 44 -17.96 -19.13 -1.65
C CYS A 44 -16.70 -19.69 -0.98
N THR A 45 -16.16 -20.82 -1.45
CA THR A 45 -14.92 -21.40 -0.90
C THR A 45 -13.72 -20.48 -1.12
N PHE A 46 -13.62 -19.85 -2.30
CA PHE A 46 -12.57 -18.88 -2.61
C PHE A 46 -12.67 -17.63 -1.71
N LEU A 47 -13.87 -17.09 -1.52
CA LEU A 47 -14.09 -15.93 -0.64
C LEU A 47 -13.84 -16.28 0.83
N ALA A 48 -14.25 -17.47 1.27
CA ALA A 48 -14.00 -17.95 2.62
C ALA A 48 -12.50 -18.19 2.88
N SER A 49 -11.77 -18.77 1.92
CA SER A 49 -10.31 -18.95 2.04
C SER A 49 -9.57 -17.60 2.05
N LEU A 50 -10.08 -16.62 1.31
CA LEU A 50 -9.64 -15.22 1.38
C LEU A 50 -9.87 -14.60 2.77
N ALA A 51 -11.06 -14.75 3.33
CA ALA A 51 -11.38 -14.20 4.64
C ALA A 51 -10.53 -14.86 5.73
N LEU A 52 -10.35 -16.19 5.65
CA LEU A 52 -9.50 -16.95 6.55
C LEU A 52 -8.02 -16.57 6.42
N SER A 53 -7.53 -16.23 5.23
CA SER A 53 -6.17 -15.74 5.08
C SER A 53 -5.97 -14.35 5.68
N ILE A 54 -7.00 -13.50 5.71
CA ILE A 54 -6.94 -12.22 6.42
C ILE A 54 -6.91 -12.43 7.95
N VAL A 55 -7.69 -13.37 8.49
CA VAL A 55 -7.84 -13.56 9.95
C VAL A 55 -6.68 -14.34 10.58
N ILE A 56 -6.13 -15.33 9.89
CA ILE A 56 -5.21 -16.30 10.51
C ILE A 56 -3.74 -15.84 10.49
N TYR A 57 -3.36 -14.89 9.62
CA TYR A 57 -1.96 -14.63 9.36
C TYR A 57 -1.34 -13.45 10.13
N PRO A 58 -0.01 -13.48 10.37
CA PRO A 58 0.70 -12.40 11.06
C PRO A 58 0.54 -11.07 10.33
N ALA A 59 0.43 -9.98 11.11
CA ALA A 59 0.22 -8.61 10.63
C ALA A 59 1.31 -8.10 9.67
N THR A 60 2.51 -8.69 9.69
CA THR A 60 3.71 -8.22 8.97
C THR A 60 3.57 -8.25 7.44
N ASN A 61 2.55 -8.93 6.90
CA ASN A 61 2.30 -8.95 5.45
C ASN A 61 0.81 -8.79 5.09
N LEU A 62 0.01 -8.25 6.02
CA LEU A 62 -1.44 -8.08 5.84
C LEU A 62 -1.74 -7.05 4.74
N GLU A 63 -1.00 -5.94 4.70
CA GLU A 63 -1.17 -4.88 3.71
C GLU A 63 -0.98 -5.39 2.28
N SER A 64 0.16 -6.03 1.98
CA SER A 64 0.44 -6.54 0.64
C SER A 64 -0.61 -7.56 0.17
N ARG A 65 -1.09 -8.41 1.09
CA ARG A 65 -2.12 -9.42 0.78
C ARG A 65 -3.45 -8.75 0.46
N ILE A 66 -3.91 -7.82 1.28
CA ILE A 66 -5.15 -7.08 1.01
C ILE A 66 -5.02 -6.31 -0.30
N THR A 67 -3.86 -5.69 -0.60
CA THR A 67 -3.59 -5.01 -1.87
C THR A 67 -3.71 -5.95 -3.08
N TRP A 68 -3.10 -7.15 -3.03
CA TRP A 68 -3.24 -8.13 -4.11
C TRP A 68 -4.69 -8.57 -4.33
N LEU A 69 -5.41 -8.82 -3.24
CA LEU A 69 -6.82 -9.19 -3.29
C LEU A 69 -7.70 -8.07 -3.84
N LEU A 70 -7.40 -6.82 -3.45
CA LEU A 70 -8.07 -5.63 -3.96
C LEU A 70 -7.86 -5.49 -5.46
N MET A 71 -6.63 -5.68 -5.96
CA MET A 71 -6.34 -5.67 -7.40
C MET A 71 -7.10 -6.78 -8.13
N LEU A 72 -7.14 -7.99 -7.58
CA LEU A 72 -7.91 -9.11 -8.13
C LEU A 72 -9.43 -8.86 -8.12
N ALA A 73 -9.93 -7.99 -7.25
CA ALA A 73 -11.34 -7.59 -7.23
C ALA A 73 -11.64 -6.39 -8.16
N ILE A 74 -10.71 -5.45 -8.29
CA ILE A 74 -10.85 -4.25 -9.15
C ILE A 74 -10.79 -4.63 -10.63
N ILE A 75 -9.88 -5.52 -11.04
CA ILE A 75 -9.75 -5.94 -12.44
C ILE A 75 -11.09 -6.46 -13.03
N PRO A 76 -11.77 -7.45 -12.43
CA PRO A 76 -13.08 -7.90 -12.92
C PRO A 76 -14.18 -6.85 -12.75
N LEU A 77 -14.10 -5.96 -11.76
CA LEU A 77 -15.04 -4.82 -11.66
C LEU A 77 -14.92 -3.91 -12.89
N ILE A 78 -13.71 -3.51 -13.27
CA ILE A 78 -13.45 -2.66 -14.44
C ILE A 78 -13.89 -3.37 -15.73
N ILE A 79 -13.44 -4.62 -15.93
CA ILE A 79 -13.82 -5.42 -17.10
C ILE A 79 -15.34 -5.57 -17.16
N GLY A 80 -16.01 -5.79 -16.03
CA GLY A 80 -17.45 -5.93 -15.96
C GLY A 80 -18.24 -4.64 -16.22
N ILE A 81 -17.70 -3.48 -15.89
CA ILE A 81 -18.33 -2.20 -16.22
C ILE A 81 -18.31 -1.98 -17.75
N ILE A 82 -17.25 -2.40 -18.43
CA ILE A 82 -17.10 -2.32 -19.89
C ILE A 82 -17.92 -3.41 -20.59
N SER A 83 -17.79 -4.66 -20.13
CA SER A 83 -18.43 -5.82 -20.71
C SER A 83 -18.97 -6.75 -19.60
N PRO A 84 -20.19 -6.49 -19.11
CA PRO A 84 -20.79 -7.26 -18.03
C PRO A 84 -20.85 -8.78 -18.29
N GLY A 85 -21.02 -9.18 -19.56
CA GLY A 85 -21.12 -10.58 -19.95
C GLY A 85 -19.82 -11.38 -19.77
N LEU A 86 -18.65 -10.72 -19.77
CA LEU A 86 -17.36 -11.39 -19.57
C LEU A 86 -17.16 -11.84 -18.11
N VAL A 87 -17.60 -11.02 -17.15
CA VAL A 87 -17.40 -11.30 -15.71
C VAL A 87 -18.63 -11.91 -15.05
N LEU A 88 -19.80 -11.78 -15.68
CA LEU A 88 -21.04 -12.46 -15.27
C LEU A 88 -21.60 -13.38 -16.38
N PRO A 89 -20.82 -14.36 -16.88
CA PRO A 89 -21.26 -15.25 -17.97
C PRO A 89 -22.46 -16.14 -17.60
N TRP A 90 -22.83 -16.19 -16.30
CA TRP A 90 -23.98 -16.94 -15.79
C TRP A 90 -25.26 -16.10 -15.63
N SER A 91 -25.18 -14.78 -15.79
CA SER A 91 -26.37 -13.91 -15.75
C SER A 91 -27.13 -14.03 -17.07
N ARG A 92 -28.46 -14.20 -16.99
CA ARG A 92 -29.31 -14.18 -18.19
C ARG A 92 -29.34 -12.79 -18.83
N ASN A 93 -29.27 -11.75 -18.00
CA ASN A 93 -29.19 -10.35 -18.41
C ASN A 93 -28.02 -9.70 -17.64
N PRO A 94 -26.77 -9.84 -18.11
CA PRO A 94 -25.64 -9.21 -17.46
C PRO A 94 -25.72 -7.69 -17.69
N THR A 95 -25.96 -6.93 -16.62
CA THR A 95 -25.99 -5.46 -16.65
C THR A 95 -24.85 -4.89 -15.81
N LYS A 96 -24.50 -3.62 -16.05
CA LYS A 96 -23.52 -2.89 -15.23
C LYS A 96 -23.94 -2.85 -13.75
N LEU A 97 -25.24 -2.73 -13.49
CA LEU A 97 -25.79 -2.76 -12.13
C LEU A 97 -25.52 -4.11 -11.46
N SER A 98 -25.71 -5.22 -12.16
CA SER A 98 -25.40 -6.56 -11.62
C SER A 98 -23.91 -6.73 -11.32
N VAL A 99 -23.02 -6.16 -12.13
CA VAL A 99 -21.57 -6.16 -11.87
C VAL A 99 -21.25 -5.37 -10.61
N LEU A 100 -21.81 -4.15 -10.48
CA LEU A 100 -21.62 -3.33 -9.29
C LEU A 100 -22.12 -4.05 -8.04
N MET A 101 -23.32 -4.64 -8.05
CA MET A 101 -23.85 -5.37 -6.90
C MET A 101 -22.95 -6.53 -6.44
N PHE A 102 -22.26 -7.21 -7.36
CA PHE A 102 -21.40 -8.35 -7.03
C PHE A 102 -19.97 -7.97 -6.66
N TYR A 103 -19.36 -7.04 -7.38
CA TYR A 103 -17.94 -6.72 -7.23
C TYR A 103 -17.67 -5.46 -6.39
N LEU A 104 -18.64 -4.56 -6.25
CA LEU A 104 -18.45 -3.35 -5.42
C LEU A 104 -18.33 -3.67 -3.93
N PRO A 105 -19.18 -4.52 -3.30
CA PRO A 105 -19.04 -4.84 -1.88
C PRO A 105 -17.67 -5.41 -1.48
N PRO A 106 -17.10 -6.41 -2.18
CA PRO A 106 -15.76 -6.91 -1.84
C PRO A 106 -14.67 -5.88 -2.09
N VAL A 107 -14.78 -5.03 -3.13
CA VAL A 107 -13.83 -3.93 -3.36
C VAL A 107 -13.88 -2.92 -2.20
N ILE A 108 -15.06 -2.49 -1.77
CA ILE A 108 -15.21 -1.58 -0.63
C ILE A 108 -14.67 -2.22 0.66
N PHE A 109 -15.00 -3.49 0.90
CA PHE A 109 -14.52 -4.22 2.08
C PHE A 109 -12.99 -4.33 2.10
N LEU A 110 -12.37 -4.67 0.98
CA LEU A 110 -10.91 -4.77 0.86
C LEU A 110 -10.23 -3.41 0.94
N ALA A 111 -10.81 -2.36 0.36
CA ALA A 111 -10.30 -0.99 0.48
C ALA A 111 -10.35 -0.49 1.94
N ALA A 112 -11.48 -0.71 2.62
CA ALA A 112 -11.63 -0.41 4.05
C ALA A 112 -10.68 -1.24 4.92
N GLY A 113 -10.51 -2.52 4.60
CA GLY A 113 -9.57 -3.42 5.25
C GLY A 113 -8.12 -2.98 5.07
N LEU A 114 -7.74 -2.50 3.88
CA LEU A 114 -6.41 -1.96 3.59
C LEU A 114 -6.16 -0.67 4.38
N HIS A 115 -7.15 0.21 4.41
CA HIS A 115 -7.10 1.44 5.20
C HIS A 115 -6.94 1.14 6.71
N TYR A 116 -7.70 0.16 7.22
CA TYR A 116 -7.57 -0.27 8.61
C TYR A 116 -6.20 -0.91 8.88
N ALA A 117 -5.74 -1.81 8.00
CA ALA A 117 -4.46 -2.49 8.15
C ALA A 117 -3.30 -1.50 8.24
N THR A 118 -3.23 -0.53 7.32
CA THR A 118 -2.18 0.50 7.33
C THR A 118 -2.23 1.38 8.57
N LYS A 119 -3.43 1.83 9.00
CA LYS A 119 -3.58 2.67 10.20
C LYS A 119 -3.40 1.91 11.52
N SER A 120 -3.62 0.60 11.54
CA SER A 120 -3.48 -0.24 12.73
C SER A 120 -2.03 -0.65 13.04
N GLN A 121 -1.11 -0.45 12.09
CA GLN A 121 0.29 -0.77 12.34
C GLN A 121 0.85 0.10 13.48
N PRO A 122 1.67 -0.49 14.37
CA PRO A 122 2.30 0.28 15.43
C PRO A 122 3.31 1.27 14.83
N ILE A 123 3.42 2.42 15.48
CA ILE A 123 4.51 3.37 15.23
C ILE A 123 5.81 2.69 15.69
N ASP A 124 6.93 3.01 15.04
CA ASP A 124 8.23 2.52 15.48
C ASP A 124 8.46 2.89 16.95
N PRO A 125 8.70 1.90 17.86
CA PRO A 125 8.82 2.15 19.29
C PRO A 125 9.91 3.16 19.68
N ARG A 126 10.89 3.40 18.79
CA ARG A 126 11.96 4.40 19.01
C ARG A 126 11.43 5.84 18.95
N TYR A 127 10.30 6.07 18.30
CA TYR A 127 9.73 7.39 18.03
C TYR A 127 8.28 7.53 18.50
N ASP A 128 7.71 6.49 19.09
CA ASP A 128 6.34 6.51 19.58
C ASP A 128 6.18 7.53 20.73
N LEU A 129 5.03 8.20 20.73
CA LEU A 129 4.63 9.14 21.77
C LEU A 129 3.20 8.81 22.21
N PRO A 130 2.95 8.69 23.52
CA PRO A 130 1.60 8.58 24.04
C PRO A 130 0.75 9.78 23.59
N ALA A 131 -0.51 9.55 23.25
CA ALA A 131 -1.41 10.60 22.74
C ALA A 131 -1.48 11.84 23.65
N ALA A 132 -1.38 11.64 24.97
CA ALA A 132 -1.36 12.72 25.97
C ALA A 132 -0.08 13.59 25.91
N GLU A 133 1.03 13.05 25.41
CA GLU A 133 2.33 13.71 25.35
C GLU A 133 2.59 14.41 24.01
N VAL A 134 1.82 14.10 22.95
CA VAL A 134 2.07 14.63 21.59
C VAL A 134 2.08 16.16 21.56
N GLN A 135 1.16 16.81 22.27
CA GLN A 135 1.06 18.27 22.30
C GLN A 135 2.13 18.93 23.18
N SER A 136 2.61 18.24 24.22
CA SER A 136 3.61 18.74 25.16
C SER A 136 5.04 18.30 24.82
N ALA A 137 5.22 17.44 23.83
CA ALA A 137 6.52 16.94 23.42
C ALA A 137 7.41 18.09 22.93
N ASP A 138 8.71 17.99 23.24
CA ASP A 138 9.71 18.89 22.69
C ASP A 138 9.70 18.81 21.15
N PRO A 139 10.12 19.88 20.45
CA PRO A 139 10.02 19.94 18.99
C PRO A 139 10.75 18.79 18.27
N VAL A 140 11.86 18.31 18.83
CA VAL A 140 12.64 17.20 18.26
C VAL A 140 11.85 15.90 18.34
N ARG A 141 11.29 15.58 19.50
CA ARG A 141 10.43 14.39 19.66
C ARG A 141 9.15 14.50 18.84
N ALA A 142 8.52 15.67 18.80
CA ALA A 142 7.31 15.90 18.02
C ALA A 142 7.54 15.68 16.51
N LEU A 143 8.66 16.18 15.96
CA LEU A 143 9.03 15.98 14.56
C LEU A 143 9.33 14.50 14.25
N ARG A 144 10.08 13.81 15.12
CA ARG A 144 10.35 12.38 14.98
C ARG A 144 9.06 11.56 14.98
N TYR A 145 8.14 11.87 15.89
CA TYR A 145 6.84 11.24 15.95
C TYR A 145 6.01 11.52 14.70
N ALA A 146 5.93 12.76 14.22
CA ALA A 146 5.16 13.12 13.03
C ALA A 146 5.58 12.28 11.80
N VAL A 147 6.89 12.12 11.60
CA VAL A 147 7.44 11.30 10.51
C VAL A 147 7.16 9.80 10.75
N ALA A 148 7.43 9.28 11.95
CA ALA A 148 7.22 7.86 12.25
C ALA A 148 5.73 7.46 12.25
N ASN A 149 4.84 8.40 12.56
CA ASN A 149 3.41 8.25 12.52
C ASN A 149 2.86 8.12 11.09
N GLU A 150 3.55 8.71 10.12
CA GLU A 150 3.22 8.63 8.69
C GLU A 150 3.62 7.27 8.11
N LEU A 151 4.85 6.82 8.40
CA LEU A 151 5.38 5.54 7.93
C LEU A 151 5.46 4.52 9.08
N ARG A 152 4.34 3.85 9.34
CA ARG A 152 4.21 2.87 10.43
C ARG A 152 4.66 1.48 10.01
N GLY A 153 4.97 0.64 11.01
CA GLY A 153 5.22 -0.79 10.83
C GLY A 153 6.38 -1.18 9.92
N GLU A 154 6.17 -2.25 9.17
CA GLU A 154 7.16 -2.89 8.29
C GLU A 154 6.73 -2.75 6.83
N ASN A 155 7.70 -2.72 5.93
CA ASN A 155 7.44 -2.82 4.51
C ASN A 155 7.02 -4.25 4.13
N ASN A 156 6.55 -4.44 2.90
CA ASN A 156 6.04 -5.73 2.43
C ASN A 156 7.10 -6.85 2.26
N ILE A 157 8.36 -6.59 2.61
CA ILE A 157 9.45 -7.59 2.70
C ILE A 157 9.95 -7.78 4.14
N GLY A 158 9.25 -7.23 5.15
CA GLY A 158 9.54 -7.45 6.57
C GLY A 158 10.66 -6.59 7.15
N LEU A 159 10.99 -5.46 6.51
CA LEU A 159 11.94 -4.48 7.05
C LEU A 159 11.17 -3.32 7.71
N PRO A 160 11.67 -2.74 8.81
CA PRO A 160 11.06 -1.56 9.43
C PRO A 160 10.90 -0.44 8.40
N ARG A 161 9.73 0.22 8.32
CA ARG A 161 9.51 1.31 7.36
C ARG A 161 10.47 2.46 7.61
N ILE A 162 10.68 2.84 8.86
CA ILE A 162 11.66 3.86 9.25
C ILE A 162 13.00 3.20 9.64
N ARG A 163 14.09 3.64 9.01
CA ARG A 163 15.46 3.27 9.40
C ARG A 163 15.99 4.21 10.48
N SER A 164 15.97 5.51 10.18
CA SER A 164 16.47 6.55 11.07
C SER A 164 15.74 7.88 10.85
N ILE A 165 15.55 8.64 11.93
CA ILE A 165 15.09 10.03 11.88
C ILE A 165 16.02 10.87 12.74
N GLN A 166 16.77 11.75 12.08
CA GLN A 166 17.66 12.70 12.74
C GLN A 166 17.03 14.08 12.65
N VAL A 167 17.00 14.79 13.77
CA VAL A 167 16.50 16.16 13.85
C VAL A 167 17.57 16.94 14.59
N THR A 168 18.13 17.94 13.91
CA THR A 168 19.21 18.77 14.43
C THR A 168 18.75 20.22 14.46
N PRO A 169 18.89 20.94 15.59
CA PRO A 169 18.60 22.37 15.62
C PRO A 169 19.61 23.12 14.73
N THR A 170 19.11 24.13 14.04
CA THR A 170 19.88 25.01 13.17
C THR A 170 19.78 26.42 13.74
N ASP A 171 20.94 27.03 14.02
CA ASP A 171 21.03 28.29 14.78
C ASP A 171 20.11 29.38 14.23
N GLY A 172 18.98 29.61 14.91
CA GLY A 172 18.01 30.66 14.58
C GLY A 172 17.15 30.43 13.33
N VAL A 173 17.22 29.25 12.67
CA VAL A 173 16.47 28.97 11.42
C VAL A 173 15.49 27.80 11.57
N GLY A 174 15.46 27.14 12.73
CA GLY A 174 14.55 26.04 13.03
C GLY A 174 15.29 24.72 13.15
N TYR A 175 14.76 23.66 12.53
CA TYR A 175 15.31 22.31 12.57
C TYR A 175 15.64 21.77 11.18
N ASP A 176 16.78 21.12 11.04
CA ASP A 176 17.10 20.25 9.90
C ASP A 176 16.66 18.81 10.20
N VAL A 177 15.90 18.22 9.30
CA VAL A 177 15.33 16.88 9.44
C VAL A 177 15.91 15.94 8.39
N LYS A 178 16.51 14.83 8.81
CA LYS A 178 16.98 13.77 7.91
C LYS A 178 16.21 12.49 8.18
N VAL A 179 15.58 11.94 7.16
CA VAL A 179 14.75 10.73 7.24
C VAL A 179 15.33 9.67 6.32
N GLU A 180 15.56 8.48 6.86
CA GLU A 180 15.89 7.30 6.07
C GLU A 180 14.78 6.26 6.24
N TYR A 181 14.26 5.74 5.13
CA TYR A 181 13.14 4.80 5.16
C TYR A 181 13.32 3.66 4.14
N ASN A 182 12.75 2.49 4.42
CA ASN A 182 12.73 1.36 3.51
C ASN A 182 11.43 1.40 2.68
N ILE A 183 11.55 1.36 1.35
CA ILE A 183 10.38 1.37 0.47
C ILE A 183 9.69 0.00 0.45
N ASN A 184 8.42 -0.03 0.03
CA ASN A 184 7.75 -1.27 -0.35
C ASN A 184 8.30 -1.80 -1.69
N ASN A 185 8.47 -3.11 -1.79
CA ASN A 185 8.77 -3.81 -3.04
C ASN A 185 7.55 -3.75 -3.98
N SER A 186 7.67 -3.01 -5.08
CA SER A 186 6.64 -2.89 -6.12
C SER A 186 6.55 -4.09 -7.07
N GLY A 187 7.53 -5.00 -7.03
CA GLY A 187 7.73 -6.08 -8.01
C GLY A 187 8.18 -5.58 -9.40
N LEU A 188 8.11 -4.28 -9.66
CA LEU A 188 8.40 -3.66 -10.95
C LEU A 188 9.27 -2.42 -10.78
N LYS A 189 10.43 -2.44 -11.44
CA LYS A 189 11.43 -1.37 -11.41
C LYS A 189 10.86 -0.01 -11.84
N SER A 190 9.93 0.03 -12.79
CA SER A 190 9.29 1.25 -13.29
C SER A 190 8.37 1.94 -12.27
N PHE A 191 7.78 1.19 -11.33
CA PHE A 191 6.92 1.76 -10.29
C PHE A 191 7.69 2.30 -9.09
N PHE A 192 8.99 2.02 -9.05
CA PHE A 192 9.86 2.39 -7.95
C PHE A 192 9.92 3.90 -7.71
N GLY A 193 10.18 4.67 -8.77
CA GLY A 193 10.30 6.12 -8.70
C GLY A 193 8.99 6.75 -8.24
N VAL A 194 7.87 6.22 -8.75
CA VAL A 194 6.53 6.67 -8.36
C VAL A 194 6.31 6.40 -6.86
N LEU A 195 6.39 5.15 -6.40
CA LEU A 195 6.14 4.81 -4.99
C LEU A 195 7.06 5.54 -4.01
N SER A 196 8.34 5.67 -4.36
CA SER A 196 9.31 6.39 -3.52
C SER A 196 8.94 7.87 -3.41
N LYS A 197 8.50 8.49 -4.51
CA LYS A 197 8.02 9.89 -4.51
C LYS A 197 6.73 10.05 -3.71
N MET A 198 5.83 9.05 -3.71
CA MET A 198 4.63 9.05 -2.87
C MET A 198 4.95 9.09 -1.38
N ASP A 199 5.78 8.14 -0.93
CA ASP A 199 6.19 8.04 0.46
C ASP A 199 6.96 9.31 0.91
N MET A 200 7.86 9.83 0.05
CA MET A 200 8.59 11.07 0.32
C MET A 200 7.65 12.27 0.47
N THR A 201 6.64 12.38 -0.40
CA THR A 201 5.65 13.45 -0.35
C THR A 201 4.88 13.45 0.96
N LYS A 202 4.47 12.27 1.42
CA LYS A 202 3.80 12.08 2.72
C LYS A 202 4.68 12.50 3.88
N ILE A 203 5.95 12.11 3.87
CA ILE A 203 6.91 12.51 4.89
C ILE A 203 7.12 14.04 4.86
N TYR A 204 7.35 14.66 3.70
CA TYR A 204 7.53 16.12 3.60
C TYR A 204 6.30 16.86 4.13
N ARG A 205 5.10 16.41 3.74
CA ARG A 205 3.84 16.96 4.26
C ARG A 205 3.81 16.84 5.78
N ALA A 206 4.09 15.67 6.35
CA ALA A 206 4.09 15.47 7.80
C ALA A 206 5.09 16.37 8.53
N ILE A 207 6.27 16.63 7.94
CA ILE A 207 7.29 17.51 8.49
C ILE A 207 6.82 18.97 8.47
N TYR A 208 6.45 19.50 7.31
CA TYR A 208 6.14 20.92 7.13
C TYR A 208 4.75 21.33 7.65
N THR A 209 3.85 20.37 7.86
CA THR A 209 2.55 20.61 8.53
C THR A 209 2.55 20.29 10.03
N SER A 210 3.70 19.91 10.60
CA SER A 210 3.83 19.58 12.03
C SER A 210 3.64 20.78 12.99
N GLY A 211 3.57 22.00 12.47
CA GLY A 211 3.54 23.23 13.25
C GLY A 211 4.89 23.59 13.91
N ARG A 212 5.98 22.93 13.49
CA ARG A 212 7.35 23.23 13.94
C ARG A 212 8.13 23.97 12.85
N ASP A 213 9.07 24.80 13.28
CA ASP A 213 9.91 25.55 12.36
C ASP A 213 11.00 24.67 11.77
N VAL A 214 10.86 24.28 10.50
CA VAL A 214 11.78 23.36 9.80
C VAL A 214 12.55 24.15 8.76
N ALA A 215 13.87 24.18 8.88
CA ALA A 215 14.76 24.87 7.96
C ALA A 215 14.92 24.07 6.65
N SER A 216 15.21 22.78 6.77
CA SER A 216 15.33 21.87 5.64
C SER A 216 14.97 20.44 6.03
N ALA A 217 14.52 19.68 5.04
CA ALA A 217 14.28 18.26 5.17
C ALA A 217 15.01 17.50 4.05
N SER A 218 15.67 16.40 4.41
CA SER A 218 16.30 15.47 3.47
C SER A 218 15.75 14.08 3.70
N ILE A 219 15.32 13.41 2.64
CA ILE A 219 14.73 12.09 2.72
C ILE A 219 15.47 11.14 1.79
N THR A 220 15.95 10.04 2.34
CA THR A 220 16.61 8.95 1.59
C THR A 220 15.75 7.68 1.64
N ALA A 221 15.34 7.22 0.47
CA ALA A 221 14.75 5.91 0.28
C ALA A 221 15.84 4.84 0.20
N TYR A 222 15.58 3.68 0.79
CA TYR A 222 16.42 2.48 0.75
C TYR A 222 15.65 1.29 0.18
N TYR A 223 16.33 0.46 -0.62
CA TYR A 223 15.78 -0.75 -1.21
C TYR A 223 16.85 -1.84 -1.45
N PRO A 224 16.55 -3.14 -1.27
CA PRO A 224 17.46 -4.23 -1.62
C PRO A 224 17.38 -4.53 -3.13
N VAL A 225 18.12 -3.75 -3.92
CA VAL A 225 18.09 -3.78 -5.40
C VAL A 225 18.44 -5.17 -5.97
N ASP A 226 19.46 -5.82 -5.40
CA ASP A 226 20.00 -7.09 -5.91
C ASP A 226 19.21 -8.32 -5.46
N ASP A 227 18.42 -8.22 -4.39
CA ASP A 227 17.57 -9.30 -3.90
C ASP A 227 16.23 -8.76 -3.37
N PRO A 228 15.20 -8.69 -4.24
CA PRO A 228 13.87 -8.25 -3.88
C PRO A 228 13.18 -9.15 -2.82
N MET A 229 13.73 -10.33 -2.52
CA MET A 229 13.27 -11.23 -1.45
C MET A 229 13.89 -10.89 -0.09
N GLY A 230 14.74 -9.86 -0.01
CA GLY A 230 15.16 -9.23 1.24
C GLY A 230 16.37 -9.86 1.94
N LYS A 231 17.17 -10.72 1.28
CA LYS A 231 18.40 -11.25 1.91
C LYS A 231 19.60 -10.34 1.73
N SER A 232 19.60 -9.49 0.72
CA SER A 232 20.61 -8.45 0.54
C SER A 232 20.29 -7.21 1.38
N PRO A 233 21.31 -6.51 1.92
CA PRO A 233 21.09 -5.29 2.67
C PRO A 233 20.49 -4.20 1.74
N PRO A 234 19.50 -3.42 2.22
CA PRO A 234 18.99 -2.28 1.47
C PRO A 234 20.09 -1.25 1.22
N VAL A 235 20.16 -0.75 -0.02
CA VAL A 235 21.06 0.35 -0.42
C VAL A 235 20.25 1.63 -0.65
N PRO A 236 20.85 2.82 -0.52
CA PRO A 236 20.17 4.06 -0.84
C PRO A 236 19.85 4.09 -2.33
N VAL A 237 18.70 4.63 -2.67
CA VAL A 237 18.17 4.55 -4.03
C VAL A 237 17.66 5.86 -4.61
N LEU A 238 17.09 6.70 -3.74
CA LEU A 238 16.66 8.04 -4.08
C LEU A 238 16.87 8.91 -2.85
N THR A 239 17.54 10.05 -3.01
CA THR A 239 17.61 11.09 -1.98
C THR A 239 17.06 12.37 -2.54
N THR A 240 16.15 12.99 -1.80
CA THR A 240 15.63 14.33 -2.10
C THR A 240 15.89 15.28 -0.94
N THR A 241 15.89 16.57 -1.25
CA THR A 241 15.90 17.65 -0.25
C THR A 241 14.85 18.68 -0.58
N LEU A 242 14.15 19.18 0.42
CA LEU A 242 13.24 20.31 0.34
C LEU A 242 13.64 21.31 1.43
N ASP A 243 13.81 22.58 1.06
CA ASP A 243 14.06 23.65 2.02
C ASP A 243 12.77 24.38 2.37
N LYS A 244 12.81 25.14 3.46
CA LYS A 244 11.66 25.93 3.92
C LYS A 244 11.11 26.86 2.84
N LYS A 245 11.99 27.54 2.08
CA LYS A 245 11.58 28.50 1.05
C LYS A 245 10.79 27.83 -0.07
N ALA A 246 11.22 26.65 -0.50
CA ALA A 246 10.51 25.84 -1.48
C ALA A 246 9.21 25.28 -0.90
N ALA A 247 9.24 24.80 0.34
CA ALA A 247 8.07 24.28 1.05
C ALA A 247 6.98 25.33 1.29
N ASP A 248 7.35 26.59 1.55
CA ASP A 248 6.40 27.70 1.76
C ASP A 248 5.63 28.06 0.47
N ASN A 249 6.14 27.68 -0.70
CA ASN A 249 5.42 27.85 -1.98
C ASN A 249 4.40 26.74 -2.23
N ILE A 250 4.36 25.70 -1.38
CA ILE A 250 3.44 24.57 -1.51
C ILE A 250 2.22 24.85 -0.65
N ASP A 251 1.04 24.83 -1.27
CA ASP A 251 -0.21 24.80 -0.53
C ASP A 251 -0.48 23.38 -0.02
N TRP A 252 0.01 23.11 1.19
CA TRP A 252 -0.16 21.83 1.88
C TRP A 252 -1.61 21.54 2.30
N SER A 253 -2.49 22.55 2.27
CA SER A 253 -3.88 22.45 2.74
C SER A 253 -4.84 21.94 1.67
N LEU A 254 -4.43 21.97 0.40
CA LEU A 254 -5.27 21.46 -0.66
C LEU A 254 -5.36 19.94 -0.55
N ASP A 255 -6.59 19.45 -0.52
CA ASP A 255 -6.97 18.04 -0.68
C ASP A 255 -6.75 17.61 -2.15
N ARG A 256 -5.58 17.95 -2.71
CA ARG A 256 -5.17 17.54 -4.05
C ARG A 256 -4.94 16.04 -4.04
N PRO A 257 -5.33 15.31 -5.09
CA PRO A 257 -4.96 13.92 -5.23
C PRO A 257 -3.44 13.80 -5.08
N GLU A 258 -2.98 12.89 -4.22
CA GLU A 258 -1.56 12.68 -3.90
C GLU A 258 -0.69 12.67 -5.17
N LEU A 259 -1.24 12.10 -6.26
CA LEU A 259 -0.66 12.08 -7.59
C LEU A 259 -0.19 13.44 -8.11
N GLU A 260 -0.99 14.51 -7.99
CA GLU A 260 -0.64 15.83 -8.55
C GLU A 260 0.53 16.46 -7.76
N LEU A 261 0.51 16.28 -6.44
CA LEU A 261 1.59 16.74 -5.57
C LEU A 261 2.90 15.97 -5.87
N GLU A 262 2.78 14.68 -6.18
CA GLU A 262 3.89 13.75 -6.44
C GLU A 262 4.48 13.83 -7.85
N THR A 263 3.65 14.12 -8.87
CA THR A 263 4.07 14.08 -10.29
C THR A 263 4.37 15.45 -10.87
N GLU A 264 3.82 16.53 -10.31
CA GLU A 264 3.92 17.87 -10.89
C GLU A 264 4.58 18.85 -9.92
N ILE A 265 4.10 18.95 -8.67
CA ILE A 265 4.50 20.04 -7.77
C ILE A 265 5.85 19.78 -7.09
N LEU A 266 6.00 18.65 -6.39
CA LEU A 266 7.22 18.36 -5.64
C LEU A 266 8.43 18.09 -6.53
N PRO A 267 8.33 17.39 -7.67
CA PRO A 267 9.44 17.26 -8.61
C PRO A 267 10.03 18.58 -9.10
N GLU A 268 9.23 19.65 -9.17
CA GLU A 268 9.68 20.98 -9.55
C GLU A 268 10.32 21.76 -8.38
N LEU A 269 10.05 21.36 -7.13
CA LEU A 269 10.40 22.13 -5.93
C LEU A 269 11.46 21.47 -5.04
N TRP A 270 11.48 20.14 -4.96
CA TRP A 270 12.56 19.43 -4.28
C TRP A 270 13.78 19.27 -5.18
N THR A 271 14.92 18.99 -4.59
CA THR A 271 16.14 18.66 -5.34
C THR A 271 16.44 17.18 -5.17
N GLU A 272 16.55 16.45 -6.28
CA GLU A 272 17.04 15.07 -6.30
C GLU A 272 18.58 15.12 -6.16
N THR A 273 19.11 14.72 -5.00
CA THR A 273 20.55 14.77 -4.70
C THR A 273 21.25 13.45 -4.96
N TYR A 274 20.51 12.35 -5.08
CA TYR A 274 21.03 11.04 -5.44
C TYR A 274 19.96 10.17 -6.11
N ILE A 275 20.34 9.49 -7.19
CA ILE A 275 19.55 8.42 -7.82
C ILE A 275 20.50 7.25 -8.10
N HIS A 276 20.16 6.07 -7.60
CA HIS A 276 20.96 4.87 -7.83
C HIS A 276 21.01 4.54 -9.34
N PRO A 277 22.17 4.10 -9.89
CA PRO A 277 22.35 3.92 -11.33
C PRO A 277 21.30 3.05 -12.01
N ASP A 278 20.82 2.02 -11.31
CA ASP A 278 19.76 1.16 -11.82
C ASP A 278 18.45 1.91 -12.06
N TYR A 279 18.14 2.96 -11.29
CA TYR A 279 16.85 3.65 -11.33
C TYR A 279 16.91 5.02 -12.03
N LYS A 280 17.98 5.25 -12.81
CA LYS A 280 18.08 6.41 -13.71
C LYS A 280 17.25 6.21 -14.99
#